data_AF-A0A9P5ZRT2-F1
#
_entry.id   AF-A0A9P5ZRT2-F1
#
_cell.length_a   1.000
_cell.length_b   1.000
_cell.length_c   1.000
_cell.angle_alpha   90.00
_cell.angle_beta   90.00
_cell.angle_gamma   90.00
#
_symmetry.space_group_name_H-M   'P 1'
#
loop_
_entity.id
_entity.type
_entity.pdbx_description
1 polymer ?
#
loop_
_entity_poly.entity_id
_entity_poly.type
_entity_poly.pdbx_seq_one_letter_code
_entity_poly.pdbx_strand_id
1 'polypeptide(L)'
;TTQRYATILAKLANAIIKSIDSSRNKSGYQFPLSTADIANANGLLKHLKEGANKNEQVIALHILVHPFLSRFATVMDSEEPGSKWNRVIECFIALLSVQENGSFKPPSAMTQPLAILKYLCRITCFLHALAQLEGSTKDLESLLEEQVKQDLAPNVRSAFNTISSYQSYISSLVYSTPSAPSVLVSSDGQLISYHKSVLDVPRLRLAVERLATRINTQITSLFNMEVFEYAIPNDINDDWTTTDRGSSWLDSIESMVTKPNQLMAAILNTPDRHLLRPDSVGGAVWNQAAVLQILELIRDINHSLALYSFITAGPDPRGAEFVEHKIRNSSRPRTVFRSINDLWLVTRRTKAEHLT
;
A
#
# COMPACT_ATOMS: atom_id res chain seq x y z
N THR A 1 -2.71 3.56 6.16
CA THR A 1 -1.27 3.79 5.86
C THR A 1 -0.80 5.14 6.38
N THR A 2 -1.49 6.24 6.05
CA THR A 2 -1.18 7.63 6.48
C THR A 2 -1.16 7.84 8.00
N GLN A 3 -2.05 7.17 8.75
CA GLN A 3 -2.13 7.31 10.20
C GLN A 3 -0.83 6.95 10.93
N ARG A 4 -0.04 5.99 10.41
CA ARG A 4 1.25 5.60 11.00
C ARG A 4 2.29 6.72 10.91
N TYR A 5 2.35 7.40 9.76
CA TYR A 5 3.23 8.55 9.54
C TYR A 5 2.83 9.71 10.44
N ALA A 6 1.54 10.05 10.45
CA ALA A 6 0.99 11.11 11.31
C ALA A 6 1.26 10.85 12.80
N THR A 7 1.17 9.59 13.24
CA THR A 7 1.43 9.22 14.64
C THR A 7 2.88 9.50 15.05
N ILE A 8 3.87 9.19 14.22
CA ILE A 8 5.27 9.45 14.54
C ILE A 8 5.54 10.96 14.56
N LEU A 9 5.01 11.70 13.59
CA LEU A 9 5.14 13.16 13.56
C LEU A 9 4.49 13.82 14.78
N ALA A 10 3.28 13.38 15.15
CA ALA A 10 2.59 13.85 16.35
C ALA A 10 3.37 13.52 17.63
N LYS A 11 4.01 12.34 17.70
CA LYS A 11 4.90 11.98 18.82
C LYS A 11 6.10 12.91 18.91
N LEU A 12 6.72 13.28 17.79
CA LEU A 12 7.84 14.24 17.76
C LEU A 12 7.39 15.61 18.26
N ALA A 13 6.34 16.19 17.67
CA ALA A 13 5.82 17.49 18.07
C ALA A 13 5.38 17.52 19.55
N ASN A 14 4.68 16.48 20.01
CA ASN A 14 4.27 16.36 21.40
C ASN A 14 5.47 16.23 22.35
N ALA A 15 6.53 15.52 21.96
CA ALA A 15 7.73 15.40 22.78
C ALA A 15 8.46 16.76 22.91
N ILE A 16 8.53 17.54 21.82
CA ILE A 16 9.08 18.90 21.84
C ILE A 16 8.23 19.82 22.75
N ILE A 17 6.90 19.80 22.60
CA ILE A 17 5.98 20.57 23.44
C ILE A 17 6.10 20.19 24.92
N LYS A 18 6.17 18.90 25.23
CA LYS A 18 6.36 18.44 26.62
C LYS A 18 7.71 18.87 27.20
N SER A 19 8.73 19.03 26.37
CA SER A 19 10.03 19.50 26.82
C SER A 19 10.01 20.93 27.35
N ILE A 20 9.13 21.79 26.82
CA ILE A 20 9.01 23.20 27.25
C ILE A 20 8.01 23.40 28.39
N ASP A 21 7.12 22.45 28.61
CA ASP A 21 6.10 22.52 29.68
C ASP A 21 6.55 21.73 30.92
N SER A 22 7.16 22.45 31.86
CA SER A 22 7.63 21.88 33.14
C SER A 22 6.52 21.23 33.98
N SER A 23 5.26 21.64 33.80
CA SER A 23 4.12 21.05 34.50
C SER A 23 3.74 19.67 33.94
N ARG A 24 4.01 19.43 32.64
CA ARG A 24 3.72 18.17 31.95
C ARG A 24 4.93 17.23 31.91
N ASN A 25 6.12 17.76 32.12
CA ASN A 25 7.36 17.00 32.07
C ASN A 25 7.66 16.30 33.41
N LYS A 26 7.21 15.05 33.55
CA LYS A 26 7.49 14.23 34.74
C LYS A 26 8.90 13.65 34.79
N SER A 27 9.62 13.57 33.67
CA SER A 27 10.93 12.90 33.61
C SER A 27 12.09 13.83 33.95
N GLY A 28 11.88 15.15 33.96
CA GLY A 28 12.93 16.15 34.18
C GLY A 28 13.88 16.33 32.99
N TYR A 29 13.84 15.46 31.99
CA TYR A 29 14.65 15.59 30.77
C TYR A 29 14.04 16.62 29.82
N GLN A 30 14.87 17.53 29.32
CA GLN A 30 14.49 18.50 28.29
C GLN A 30 15.35 18.31 27.05
N PHE A 31 14.72 18.40 25.88
CA PHE A 31 15.42 18.52 24.62
C PHE A 31 16.27 19.80 24.59
N PRO A 32 17.41 19.77 23.87
CA PRO A 32 18.25 20.94 23.63
C PRO A 32 17.57 21.86 22.61
N LEU A 33 16.58 22.63 23.05
CA LEU A 33 15.79 23.53 22.21
C LEU A 33 16.36 24.95 22.21
N SER A 34 16.43 25.58 21.05
CA SER A 34 16.76 27.00 20.92
C SER A 34 15.57 27.90 21.31
N THR A 35 15.83 29.19 21.48
CA THR A 35 14.76 30.18 21.72
C THR A 35 13.74 30.23 20.57
N ALA A 36 14.21 30.06 19.32
CA ALA A 36 13.35 29.98 18.14
C ALA A 36 12.46 28.72 18.17
N ASP A 37 13.02 27.58 18.58
CA ASP A 37 12.25 26.33 18.71
C ASP A 37 11.13 26.45 19.75
N ILE A 38 11.43 27.09 20.88
CA ILE A 38 10.44 27.36 21.94
C ILE A 38 9.34 28.30 21.42
N ALA A 39 9.71 29.34 20.66
CA ALA A 39 8.73 30.24 20.03
C ALA A 39 7.82 29.50 19.04
N ASN A 40 8.39 28.64 18.19
CA ASN A 40 7.63 27.83 17.23
C ASN A 40 6.68 26.85 17.94
N ALA A 41 7.13 26.22 19.03
CA ALA A 41 6.31 25.31 19.83
C ALA A 41 5.12 26.04 20.49
N ASN A 42 5.35 27.24 21.02
CA ASN A 42 4.29 28.09 21.56
C ASN A 42 3.33 28.57 20.46
N GLY A 43 3.82 28.87 19.26
CA GLY A 43 3.01 29.21 18.09
C GLY A 43 2.04 28.08 17.74
N LEU A 44 2.53 26.83 17.65
CA LEU A 44 1.65 25.67 17.41
C LEU A 44 0.62 25.50 18.53
N LEU A 45 1.03 25.61 19.81
CA LEU A 45 0.10 25.52 20.94
C LEU A 45 -1.02 26.58 20.88
N LYS A 46 -0.68 27.80 20.44
CA LYS A 46 -1.65 28.88 20.26
C LYS A 46 -2.70 28.51 19.20
N HIS A 47 -2.26 28.12 17.99
CA HIS A 47 -3.16 27.72 16.91
C HIS A 47 -4.05 26.52 17.27
N LEU A 48 -3.54 25.57 18.07
CA LEU A 48 -4.31 24.42 18.55
C LEU A 48 -5.38 24.80 19.60
N LYS A 49 -5.11 25.80 20.45
CA LYS A 49 -6.05 26.26 21.50
C LYS A 49 -7.12 27.19 20.96
N GLU A 50 -6.75 28.08 20.03
CA GLU A 50 -7.63 29.14 19.51
C GLU A 50 -8.60 28.64 18.42
N GLY A 51 -8.52 27.35 18.05
CA GLY A 51 -9.41 26.77 17.04
C GLY A 51 -9.12 27.29 15.64
N ALA A 52 -7.84 27.61 15.34
CA ALA A 52 -7.39 28.04 14.03
C ALA A 52 -7.86 27.07 12.92
N ASN A 53 -7.97 27.55 11.69
CA ASN A 53 -8.35 26.67 10.58
C ASN A 53 -7.29 25.57 10.37
N LYS A 54 -7.68 24.47 9.72
CA LYS A 54 -6.79 23.30 9.54
C LYS A 54 -5.49 23.63 8.82
N ASN A 55 -5.50 24.59 7.88
CA ASN A 55 -4.32 24.94 7.10
C ASN A 55 -3.28 25.67 7.96
N GLU A 56 -3.71 26.63 8.78
CA GLU A 56 -2.84 27.33 9.73
C GLU A 56 -2.22 26.37 10.75
N GLN A 57 -2.99 25.39 11.23
CA GLN A 57 -2.46 24.35 12.13
C GLN A 57 -1.38 23.50 11.46
N VAL A 58 -1.57 23.15 10.18
CA VAL A 58 -0.58 22.39 9.39
C VAL A 58 0.69 23.22 9.16
N ILE A 59 0.56 24.51 8.84
CA ILE A 59 1.69 25.41 8.68
C ILE A 59 2.46 25.57 9.99
N ALA A 60 1.76 25.82 11.11
CA ALA A 60 2.38 25.93 12.42
C ALA A 60 3.10 24.62 12.83
N LEU A 61 2.52 23.46 12.50
CA LEU A 61 3.16 22.17 12.72
C LEU A 61 4.42 22.03 11.87
N HIS A 62 4.37 22.41 10.60
CA HIS A 62 5.53 22.39 9.70
C HIS A 62 6.66 23.29 10.23
N ILE A 63 6.35 24.53 10.61
CA ILE A 63 7.31 25.48 11.20
C ILE A 63 7.99 24.90 12.44
N LEU A 64 7.25 24.19 13.29
CA LEU A 64 7.82 23.52 14.46
C LEU A 64 8.75 22.36 14.10
N VAL A 65 8.33 21.46 13.22
CA VAL A 65 9.04 20.19 13.00
C VAL A 65 10.17 20.28 11.96
N HIS A 66 10.08 21.24 11.02
CA HIS A 66 11.03 21.38 9.93
C HIS A 66 12.49 21.47 10.41
N PRO A 67 12.86 22.33 11.38
CA PRO A 67 14.25 22.46 11.84
C PRO A 67 14.86 21.15 12.38
N PHE A 68 14.02 20.23 12.86
CA PHE A 68 14.46 18.94 13.42
C PHE A 68 14.50 17.82 12.38
N LEU A 69 13.90 18.02 11.21
CA LEU A 69 13.81 17.06 10.11
C LEU A 69 14.61 17.47 8.88
N SER A 70 15.22 18.66 8.89
CA SER A 70 16.07 19.21 7.82
C SER A 70 17.56 19.20 8.21
N ARG A 71 18.37 20.02 7.54
CA ARG A 71 19.78 20.28 7.89
C ARG A 71 19.92 20.83 9.31
N PHE A 72 20.96 20.39 10.02
CA PHE A 72 21.25 20.91 11.35
C PHE A 72 21.80 22.34 11.27
N ALA A 73 21.08 23.29 11.89
CA ALA A 73 21.40 24.73 11.84
C ALA A 73 22.70 25.10 12.59
N THR A 74 23.15 24.25 13.52
CA THR A 74 24.32 24.48 14.36
C THR A 74 25.30 23.30 14.24
N VAL A 75 26.26 23.45 13.34
CA VAL A 75 27.60 22.92 13.60
C VAL A 75 28.54 24.06 13.28
N MET A 76 28.84 24.90 14.27
CA MET A 76 30.01 25.78 14.12
C MET A 76 31.22 24.86 13.93
N ASP A 77 32.07 25.16 12.95
CA ASP A 77 33.26 24.37 12.62
C ASP A 77 34.31 24.31 13.76
N SER A 78 33.97 24.82 14.95
CA SER A 78 34.83 24.95 16.12
C SER A 78 34.37 24.18 17.37
N GLU A 79 33.33 23.35 17.31
CA GLU A 79 32.93 22.57 18.48
C GLU A 79 33.63 21.21 18.52
N GLU A 80 34.23 20.88 19.68
CA GLU A 80 34.52 19.52 20.12
C GLU A 80 33.38 18.58 19.67
N PRO A 81 33.67 17.35 19.21
CA PRO A 81 32.72 16.49 18.51
C PRO A 81 31.34 16.54 19.17
N GLY A 82 30.45 17.36 18.58
CA GLY A 82 29.21 17.77 19.22
C GLY A 82 28.44 16.53 19.66
N SER A 83 28.23 16.42 20.98
CA SER A 83 27.53 15.29 21.57
C SER A 83 26.23 15.04 20.80
N LYS A 84 26.00 13.82 20.31
CA LYS A 84 24.75 13.44 19.62
C LYS A 84 23.49 13.78 20.41
N TRP A 85 23.63 13.94 21.73
CA TRP A 85 22.58 14.34 22.65
C TRP A 85 22.15 15.81 22.53
N ASN A 86 22.90 16.61 21.76
CA ASN A 86 22.53 17.98 21.40
C ASN A 86 21.57 18.04 20.20
N ARG A 87 21.23 16.89 19.58
CA ARG A 87 20.36 16.83 18.41
C ARG A 87 19.01 16.21 18.77
N VAL A 88 17.96 17.03 18.72
CA VAL A 88 16.58 16.63 19.07
C VAL A 88 16.14 15.36 18.34
N ILE A 89 16.46 15.21 17.05
CA ILE A 89 16.06 14.04 16.28
C ILE A 89 16.72 12.75 16.78
N GLU A 90 17.99 12.80 17.19
CA GLU A 90 18.71 11.64 17.72
C GLU A 90 18.20 11.27 19.10
N CYS A 91 17.95 12.26 19.96
CA CYS A 91 17.31 12.06 21.25
C CYS A 91 15.90 11.49 21.09
N PHE A 92 15.13 11.95 20.09
CA PHE A 92 13.81 11.42 19.79
C PHE A 92 13.87 9.97 19.30
N ILE A 93 14.84 9.61 18.45
CA ILE A 93 15.05 8.21 18.03
C ILE A 93 15.38 7.32 19.23
N ALA A 94 16.20 7.81 20.18
CA ALA A 94 16.50 7.10 21.41
C ALA A 94 15.23 6.90 22.28
N LEU A 95 14.37 7.90 22.40
CA LEU A 95 13.09 7.75 23.10
C LEU A 95 12.14 6.80 22.37
N LEU A 96 12.13 6.82 21.03
CA LEU A 96 11.34 5.90 20.21
C LEU A 96 11.79 4.45 20.34
N SER A 97 13.05 4.20 20.71
CA SER A 97 13.58 2.84 20.88
C SER A 97 13.25 2.23 22.25
N VAL A 98 12.71 3.00 23.18
CA VAL A 98 12.29 2.52 24.51
C VAL A 98 10.85 2.02 24.48
N GLN A 99 10.59 0.92 25.18
CA GLN A 99 9.28 0.31 25.40
C GLN A 99 8.67 0.82 26.72
N GLU A 100 7.37 0.57 26.94
CA GLU A 100 6.67 1.02 28.15
C GLU A 100 7.26 0.45 29.44
N ASN A 101 7.84 -0.75 29.38
CA ASN A 101 8.53 -1.40 30.50
C ASN A 101 9.99 -0.91 30.69
N GLY A 102 10.42 0.11 29.95
CA GLY A 102 11.79 0.65 30.02
C GLY A 102 12.84 -0.14 29.24
N SER A 103 12.50 -1.28 28.65
CA SER A 103 13.43 -2.05 27.81
C SER A 103 13.59 -1.45 26.41
N PHE A 104 14.71 -1.74 25.75
CA PHE A 104 14.92 -1.33 24.35
C PHE A 104 14.19 -2.27 23.40
N LYS A 105 13.69 -1.71 22.29
CA LYS A 105 13.14 -2.47 21.17
C LYS A 105 14.25 -3.23 20.47
N PRO A 106 13.98 -4.45 19.96
CA PRO A 106 14.93 -5.15 19.12
C PRO A 106 15.18 -4.35 17.82
N PRO A 107 16.34 -4.50 17.17
CA PRO A 107 16.67 -3.80 15.92
C PRO A 107 15.58 -3.92 14.84
N SER A 108 14.95 -5.09 14.72
CA SER A 108 13.87 -5.35 13.76
C SER A 108 12.68 -4.41 13.94
N ALA A 109 12.35 -4.03 15.17
CA ALA A 109 11.25 -3.13 15.49
C ALA A 109 11.57 -1.65 15.25
N MET A 110 12.84 -1.29 15.01
CA MET A 110 13.27 0.08 14.71
C MET A 110 13.40 0.38 13.21
N THR A 111 13.46 -0.65 12.37
CA THR A 111 13.55 -0.50 10.90
C THR A 111 12.42 0.35 10.32
N GLN A 112 11.17 0.06 10.71
CA GLN A 112 9.98 0.77 10.22
C GLN A 112 9.87 2.22 10.75
N PRO A 113 10.04 2.51 12.05
CA PRO A 113 10.11 3.89 12.54
C PRO A 113 11.13 4.77 11.81
N LEU A 114 12.34 4.24 11.54
CA LEU A 114 13.38 4.98 10.82
C LEU A 114 13.02 5.23 9.35
N ALA A 115 12.40 4.25 8.68
CA ALA A 115 11.89 4.44 7.33
C ALA A 115 10.80 5.52 7.27
N ILE A 116 9.91 5.55 8.26
CA ILE A 116 8.89 6.60 8.39
C ILE A 116 9.55 7.97 8.62
N LEU A 117 10.55 8.07 9.50
CA LEU A 117 11.24 9.33 9.74
C LEU A 117 11.96 9.86 8.49
N LYS A 118 12.61 9.00 7.70
CA LYS A 118 13.19 9.40 6.40
C LYS A 118 12.15 9.92 5.43
N TYR A 119 11.00 9.28 5.38
CA TYR A 119 9.89 9.77 4.56
C TYR A 119 9.39 11.13 5.06
N LEU A 120 9.26 11.31 6.37
CA LEU A 120 8.88 12.59 6.96
C LEU A 120 9.88 13.70 6.62
N CYS A 121 11.21 13.44 6.64
CA CYS A 121 12.21 14.39 6.15
C CYS A 121 11.94 14.83 4.69
N ARG A 122 11.66 13.88 3.79
CA ARG A 122 11.36 14.20 2.38
C ARG A 122 10.10 15.06 2.24
N ILE A 123 9.05 14.72 3.00
CA ILE A 123 7.79 15.47 2.98
C ILE A 123 7.97 16.86 3.58
N THR A 124 8.78 17.02 4.63
CA THR A 124 9.07 18.36 5.17
C THR A 124 9.86 19.20 4.18
N CYS A 125 10.84 18.65 3.47
CA CYS A 125 11.56 19.39 2.41
C CYS A 125 10.60 19.82 1.29
N PHE A 126 9.71 18.92 0.85
CA PHE A 126 8.71 19.22 -0.17
C PHE A 126 7.75 20.33 0.26
N LEU A 127 7.21 20.25 1.48
CA LEU A 127 6.31 21.26 2.03
C LEU A 127 7.02 22.61 2.22
N HIS A 128 8.31 22.59 2.59
CA HIS A 128 9.11 23.80 2.71
C HIS A 128 9.33 24.48 1.35
N ALA A 129 9.63 23.70 0.29
CA ALA A 129 9.72 24.21 -1.08
C ALA A 129 8.39 24.81 -1.55
N LEU A 130 7.26 24.16 -1.27
CA LEU A 130 5.93 24.71 -1.58
C LEU A 130 5.65 26.03 -0.86
N ALA A 131 6.04 26.15 0.41
CA ALA A 131 5.87 27.38 1.16
C ALA A 131 6.73 28.54 0.60
N GLN A 132 7.86 28.25 -0.04
CA GLN A 132 8.72 29.24 -0.70
C GLN A 132 8.23 29.64 -2.10
N LEU A 133 7.30 28.88 -2.70
CA LEU A 133 6.78 29.18 -4.03
C LEU A 133 6.01 30.51 -4.03
N GLU A 134 5.29 30.79 -2.94
CA GLU A 134 4.57 32.05 -2.74
C GLU A 134 5.56 33.17 -2.40
N GLY A 135 6.14 33.78 -3.44
CA GLY A 135 7.11 34.88 -3.33
C GLY A 135 8.46 34.63 -3.99
N SER A 136 8.69 33.43 -4.54
CA SER A 136 9.88 33.13 -5.34
C SER A 136 9.65 33.37 -6.83
N THR A 137 10.70 33.81 -7.53
CA THR A 137 10.71 33.86 -9.01
C THR A 137 11.07 32.51 -9.64
N LYS A 138 11.45 31.52 -8.84
CA LYS A 138 11.82 30.16 -9.28
C LYS A 138 10.60 29.27 -9.39
N ASP A 139 10.64 28.33 -10.32
CA ASP A 139 9.66 27.26 -10.39
C ASP A 139 9.82 26.26 -9.23
N LEU A 140 8.79 25.42 -9.05
CA LEU A 140 8.76 24.42 -7.98
C LEU A 140 9.91 23.41 -8.12
N GLU A 141 10.28 23.04 -9.35
CA GLU A 141 11.35 22.09 -9.61
C GLU A 141 12.69 22.63 -9.10
N SER A 142 13.04 23.88 -9.42
CA SER A 142 14.27 24.52 -8.94
C SER A 142 14.29 24.65 -7.42
N LEU A 143 13.16 25.03 -6.79
CA LEU A 143 13.06 25.11 -5.33
C LEU A 143 13.25 23.73 -4.68
N LEU A 144 12.66 22.68 -5.25
CA LEU A 144 12.82 21.32 -4.76
C LEU A 144 14.26 20.84 -4.90
N GLU A 145 14.92 21.10 -6.02
CA GLU A 145 16.34 20.78 -6.19
C GLU A 145 17.21 21.43 -5.12
N GLU A 146 16.95 22.69 -4.80
CA GLU A 146 17.67 23.42 -3.76
C GLU A 146 17.46 22.79 -2.38
N GLN A 147 16.21 22.49 -2.01
CA GLN A 147 15.91 21.82 -0.74
C GLN A 147 16.54 20.42 -0.67
N VAL A 148 16.50 19.65 -1.76
CA VAL A 148 17.13 18.32 -1.83
C VAL A 148 18.65 18.44 -1.64
N LYS A 149 19.30 19.39 -2.32
CA LYS A 149 20.75 19.64 -2.18
C LYS A 149 21.12 20.07 -0.76
N GLN A 150 20.26 20.84 -0.09
CA GLN A 150 20.51 21.36 1.25
C GLN A 150 20.27 20.34 2.36
N ASP A 151 19.25 19.49 2.24
CA ASP A 151 18.78 18.64 3.35
C ASP A 151 18.99 17.14 3.13
N LEU A 152 18.95 16.69 1.87
CA LEU A 152 18.85 15.26 1.52
C LEU A 152 20.07 14.73 0.77
N ALA A 153 20.93 15.60 0.25
CA ALA A 153 22.12 15.21 -0.48
C ALA A 153 23.11 14.42 0.41
N PRO A 154 23.87 13.47 -0.16
CA PRO A 154 24.92 12.77 0.57
C PRO A 154 25.93 13.73 1.20
N ASN A 155 26.55 13.33 2.31
CA ASN A 155 27.56 14.10 3.05
C ASN A 155 27.08 15.42 3.68
N VAL A 156 25.78 15.74 3.59
CA VAL A 156 25.17 16.82 4.36
C VAL A 156 24.96 16.36 5.80
N ARG A 157 25.30 17.22 6.78
CA ARG A 157 24.91 17.02 8.18
C ARG A 157 23.43 17.36 8.38
N SER A 158 22.57 16.38 8.15
CA SER A 158 21.11 16.53 8.27
C SER A 158 20.46 15.38 9.04
N ALA A 159 19.20 15.60 9.44
CA ALA A 159 18.37 14.55 10.02
C ALA A 159 18.26 13.35 9.06
N PHE A 160 18.02 13.60 7.77
CA PHE A 160 17.85 12.55 6.77
C PHE A 160 19.05 11.60 6.65
N ASN A 161 20.26 12.16 6.59
CA ASN A 161 21.48 11.35 6.50
C ASN A 161 21.78 10.61 7.80
N THR A 162 21.54 11.26 8.95
CA THR A 162 21.68 10.63 10.27
C THR A 162 20.74 9.43 10.43
N ILE A 163 19.46 9.61 10.10
CA ILE A 163 18.46 8.52 10.12
C ILE A 163 18.83 7.42 9.12
N SER A 164 19.34 7.79 7.94
CA SER A 164 19.78 6.82 6.93
C SER A 164 20.95 5.97 7.43
N SER A 165 21.94 6.56 8.10
CA SER A 165 23.03 5.81 8.71
C SER A 165 22.53 4.87 9.82
N TYR A 166 21.63 5.34 10.69
CA TYR A 166 21.01 4.47 11.70
C TYR A 166 20.22 3.33 11.08
N GLN A 167 19.45 3.59 10.03
CA GLN A 167 18.69 2.56 9.34
C GLN A 167 19.60 1.50 8.70
N SER A 168 20.69 1.91 8.04
CA SER A 168 21.67 1.00 7.45
C SER A 168 22.34 0.12 8.51
N TYR A 169 22.78 0.73 9.62
CA TYR A 169 23.38 0.02 10.75
C TYR A 169 22.40 -0.98 11.39
N ILE A 170 21.18 -0.55 11.69
CA ILE A 170 20.14 -1.41 12.26
C ILE A 170 19.76 -2.54 11.31
N SER A 171 19.65 -2.27 10.01
CA SER A 171 19.37 -3.32 9.02
C SER A 171 20.48 -4.38 9.01
N SER A 172 21.76 -3.95 9.07
CA SER A 172 22.89 -4.88 9.22
C SER A 172 22.77 -5.73 10.49
N LEU A 173 22.40 -5.13 11.63
CA LEU A 173 22.16 -5.87 12.87
C LEU A 173 21.01 -6.87 12.74
N VAL A 174 19.93 -6.52 12.06
CA VAL A 174 18.80 -7.44 11.83
C VAL A 174 19.23 -8.64 11.00
N TYR A 175 20.04 -8.42 9.96
CA TYR A 175 20.56 -9.50 9.12
C TYR A 175 21.58 -10.38 9.86
N SER A 176 22.39 -9.81 10.76
CA SER A 176 23.41 -10.54 11.50
C SER A 176 22.90 -11.21 12.77
N THR A 177 21.73 -10.82 13.28
CA THR A 177 21.13 -11.41 14.48
C THR A 177 20.19 -12.56 14.09
N PRO A 178 20.54 -13.83 14.39
CA PRO A 178 19.64 -14.95 14.14
C PRO A 178 18.38 -14.77 14.98
N SER A 179 17.23 -14.60 14.31
CA SER A 179 15.93 -14.59 14.97
C SER A 179 15.38 -16.01 15.06
N ALA A 180 14.59 -16.29 16.10
CA ALA A 180 13.86 -17.54 16.16
C ALA A 180 12.98 -17.66 14.90
N PRO A 181 12.91 -18.85 14.27
CA PRO A 181 12.10 -19.04 13.07
C PRO A 181 10.64 -18.69 13.37
N SER A 182 10.08 -17.80 12.56
CA SER A 182 8.65 -17.45 12.64
C SER A 182 7.75 -18.49 11.98
N VAL A 183 8.34 -19.35 11.15
CA VAL A 183 7.67 -20.43 10.43
C VAL A 183 8.34 -21.74 10.79
N LEU A 184 7.54 -22.72 11.19
CA LEU A 184 8.00 -24.11 11.33
C LEU A 184 7.16 -24.98 10.42
N VAL A 185 7.83 -25.88 9.71
CA VAL A 185 7.22 -26.87 8.84
C VAL A 185 7.40 -28.24 9.49
N SER A 186 6.33 -29.02 9.61
CA SER A 186 6.42 -30.40 10.10
C SER A 186 7.31 -31.25 9.19
N SER A 187 7.85 -32.35 9.70
CA SER A 187 8.77 -33.23 8.95
C SER A 187 8.15 -33.80 7.67
N ASP A 188 6.83 -33.93 7.61
CA ASP A 188 6.06 -34.41 6.46
C ASP A 188 5.55 -33.28 5.53
N GLY A 189 5.84 -32.02 5.86
CA GLY A 189 5.40 -30.84 5.12
C GLY A 189 3.90 -30.56 5.16
N GLN A 190 3.11 -31.27 5.98
CA GLN A 190 1.64 -31.13 5.99
C GLN A 190 1.14 -30.03 6.93
N LEU A 191 1.94 -29.62 7.92
CA LEU A 191 1.62 -28.55 8.84
C LEU A 191 2.64 -27.43 8.72
N ILE A 192 2.15 -26.24 8.38
CA ILE A 192 2.96 -25.02 8.32
C ILE A 192 2.46 -24.10 9.43
N SER A 193 3.26 -23.95 10.48
CA SER A 193 2.96 -23.02 11.57
C SER A 193 3.55 -21.64 11.27
N TYR A 194 2.79 -20.59 11.55
CA TYR A 194 3.22 -19.21 11.54
C TYR A 194 2.69 -18.51 12.79
N HIS A 195 3.60 -18.12 13.68
CA HIS A 195 3.25 -17.64 15.03
C HIS A 195 2.28 -18.58 15.77
N LYS A 196 1.04 -18.17 16.00
CA LYS A 196 0.00 -18.94 16.72
C LYS A 196 -0.93 -19.70 15.79
N SER A 197 -0.73 -19.57 14.48
CA SER A 197 -1.59 -20.16 13.45
C SER A 197 -0.92 -21.36 12.83
N VAL A 198 -1.71 -22.39 12.50
CA VAL A 198 -1.24 -23.58 11.80
C VAL A 198 -2.08 -23.76 10.54
N LEU A 199 -1.40 -23.80 9.39
CA LEU A 199 -1.99 -24.20 8.12
C LEU A 199 -1.88 -25.72 7.99
N ASP A 200 -3.03 -26.37 7.89
CA ASP A 200 -3.17 -27.78 7.55
C ASP A 200 -3.29 -27.91 6.02
N VAL A 201 -2.21 -28.38 5.39
CA VAL A 201 -2.11 -28.48 3.93
C VAL A 201 -3.14 -29.47 3.36
N PRO A 202 -3.36 -30.68 3.92
CA PRO A 202 -4.44 -31.56 3.49
C PRO A 202 -5.82 -30.90 3.53
N ARG A 203 -6.16 -30.16 4.60
CA ARG A 203 -7.42 -29.42 4.68
C ARG A 203 -7.52 -28.31 3.65
N LEU A 204 -6.42 -27.61 3.37
CA LEU A 204 -6.37 -26.61 2.30
C LEU A 204 -6.67 -27.26 0.94
N ARG A 205 -6.02 -28.40 0.61
CA ARG A 205 -6.28 -29.13 -0.65
C ARG A 205 -7.76 -29.50 -0.78
N LEU A 206 -8.35 -30.08 0.26
CA LEU A 206 -9.78 -30.44 0.28
C LEU A 206 -10.68 -29.20 0.11
N ALA A 207 -10.32 -28.07 0.71
CA ALA A 207 -11.07 -26.83 0.56
C ALA A 207 -10.99 -26.29 -0.88
N VAL A 208 -9.82 -26.38 -1.52
CA VAL A 208 -9.60 -25.99 -2.93
C VAL A 208 -10.40 -26.90 -3.88
N GLU A 209 -10.42 -28.20 -3.65
CA GLU A 209 -11.24 -29.15 -4.41
C GLU A 209 -12.73 -28.83 -4.29
N ARG A 210 -13.22 -28.61 -3.06
CA ARG A 210 -14.62 -28.20 -2.80
C ARG A 210 -14.95 -26.87 -3.47
N LEU A 211 -14.00 -25.94 -3.49
CA LEU A 211 -14.15 -24.66 -4.18
C LEU A 211 -14.30 -24.88 -5.70
N ALA A 212 -13.48 -25.74 -6.31
CA ALA A 212 -13.60 -26.09 -7.72
C ALA A 212 -14.97 -26.73 -8.05
N THR A 213 -15.43 -27.69 -7.22
CA THR A 213 -16.76 -28.29 -7.39
C THR A 213 -17.86 -27.24 -7.29
N ARG A 214 -17.80 -26.36 -6.27
CA ARG A 214 -18.79 -25.28 -6.09
C ARG A 214 -18.83 -24.34 -7.29
N ILE A 215 -17.67 -23.91 -7.80
CA ILE A 215 -17.57 -23.05 -8.99
C ILE A 215 -18.26 -23.73 -10.16
N ASN A 216 -17.92 -24.99 -10.42
CA ASN A 216 -18.52 -25.75 -11.52
C ASN A 216 -20.05 -25.84 -11.37
N THR A 217 -20.55 -26.19 -10.19
CA THR A 217 -22.00 -26.25 -9.91
C THR A 217 -22.69 -24.90 -10.14
N GLN A 218 -22.10 -23.79 -9.68
CA GLN A 218 -22.66 -22.45 -9.87
C GLN A 218 -22.66 -22.04 -11.34
N ILE A 219 -21.59 -22.33 -12.08
CA ILE A 219 -21.49 -22.08 -13.52
C ILE A 219 -22.53 -22.91 -14.29
N THR A 220 -22.62 -24.22 -14.02
CA THR A 220 -23.63 -25.10 -14.63
C THR A 220 -25.05 -24.63 -14.32
N SER A 221 -25.32 -24.20 -13.08
CA SER A 221 -26.62 -23.64 -12.70
C SER A 221 -26.91 -22.34 -13.45
N LEU A 222 -25.94 -21.41 -13.55
CA LEU A 222 -26.08 -20.18 -14.32
C LEU A 222 -26.45 -20.46 -15.78
N PHE A 223 -25.88 -21.53 -16.33
CA PHE A 223 -26.09 -22.05 -17.68
C PHE A 223 -27.34 -22.93 -17.85
N ASN A 224 -28.23 -23.03 -16.85
CA ASN A 224 -29.44 -23.86 -16.90
C ASN A 224 -29.15 -25.33 -17.21
N MET A 225 -28.00 -25.84 -16.74
CA MET A 225 -27.49 -27.18 -17.06
C MET A 225 -27.25 -27.46 -18.54
N GLU A 226 -27.34 -26.44 -19.41
CA GLU A 226 -26.92 -26.56 -20.80
C GLU A 226 -25.38 -26.66 -20.85
N VAL A 227 -24.89 -27.61 -21.63
CA VAL A 227 -23.47 -27.71 -21.94
C VAL A 227 -23.18 -26.75 -23.08
N PHE A 228 -22.41 -25.71 -22.79
CA PHE A 228 -21.93 -24.79 -23.81
C PHE A 228 -20.70 -25.37 -24.49
N GLU A 229 -20.81 -25.57 -25.79
CA GLU A 229 -19.67 -25.89 -26.63
C GLU A 229 -18.83 -24.63 -26.84
N TYR A 230 -17.88 -24.41 -25.93
CA TYR A 230 -16.77 -23.50 -26.15
C TYR A 230 -15.48 -24.31 -26.23
N ALA A 231 -14.63 -23.96 -27.18
CA ALA A 231 -13.30 -24.51 -27.31
C ALA A 231 -12.36 -23.33 -27.47
N ILE A 232 -11.26 -23.30 -26.72
CA ILE A 232 -10.20 -22.29 -26.93
C ILE A 232 -9.24 -22.92 -27.95
N PRO A 233 -9.16 -22.44 -29.20
CA PRO A 233 -8.24 -23.00 -30.17
C PRO A 233 -6.78 -22.96 -29.71
N ASN A 234 -6.01 -24.00 -30.04
CA ASN A 234 -4.59 -24.11 -29.68
C ASN A 234 -3.71 -23.10 -30.45
N ASP A 235 -4.22 -22.58 -31.57
CA ASP A 235 -3.56 -21.65 -32.49
C ASP A 235 -3.91 -20.17 -32.22
N ILE A 236 -4.56 -19.85 -31.09
CA ILE A 236 -4.71 -18.46 -30.66
C ILE A 236 -3.32 -17.89 -30.40
N ASN A 237 -2.85 -17.09 -31.35
CA ASN A 237 -1.59 -16.38 -31.24
C ASN A 237 -1.85 -15.07 -30.49
N ASP A 238 -1.62 -15.08 -29.18
CA ASP A 238 -1.70 -13.88 -28.38
C ASP A 238 -0.45 -13.02 -28.63
N ASP A 239 -0.61 -11.79 -29.12
CA ASP A 239 0.53 -10.85 -29.23
C ASP A 239 0.76 -10.16 -27.88
N TRP A 240 1.78 -10.63 -27.16
CA TRP A 240 2.15 -10.10 -25.85
C TRP A 240 2.76 -8.70 -25.93
N THR A 241 3.14 -8.25 -27.14
CA THR A 241 3.77 -6.95 -27.38
C THR A 241 2.76 -5.85 -27.68
N THR A 242 1.53 -6.20 -28.05
CA THR A 242 0.48 -5.21 -28.36
C THR A 242 0.24 -4.28 -27.17
N THR A 243 0.27 -2.97 -27.42
CA THR A 243 -0.05 -1.91 -26.45
C THR A 243 -1.37 -1.20 -26.75
N ASP A 244 -2.05 -1.59 -27.84
CA ASP A 244 -3.31 -0.99 -28.26
C ASP A 244 -4.36 -1.10 -27.16
N ARG A 245 -5.02 0.04 -26.89
CA ARG A 245 -6.06 0.10 -25.87
C ARG A 245 -7.22 -0.82 -26.27
N GLY A 246 -7.63 -1.66 -25.33
CA GLY A 246 -8.74 -2.60 -25.50
C GLY A 246 -8.32 -3.99 -25.98
N SER A 247 -7.11 -4.18 -26.51
CA SER A 247 -6.72 -5.46 -27.11
C SER A 247 -6.65 -6.61 -26.10
N SER A 248 -7.05 -7.80 -26.56
CA SER A 248 -6.99 -9.07 -25.84
C SER A 248 -7.00 -10.26 -26.81
N TRP A 249 -6.43 -11.39 -26.40
CA TRP A 249 -6.62 -12.65 -27.12
C TRP A 249 -8.09 -13.11 -27.15
N LEU A 250 -8.92 -12.57 -26.24
CA LEU A 250 -10.37 -12.77 -26.23
C LEU A 250 -11.10 -12.01 -27.34
N ASP A 251 -10.42 -11.20 -28.15
CA ASP A 251 -11.03 -10.54 -29.32
C ASP A 251 -11.39 -11.53 -30.42
N SER A 252 -10.74 -12.70 -30.45
CA SER A 252 -11.08 -13.81 -31.35
C SER A 252 -12.22 -14.68 -30.81
N ILE A 253 -13.16 -14.14 -30.03
CA ILE A 253 -14.22 -14.93 -29.38
C ILE A 253 -15.10 -15.68 -30.38
N GLU A 254 -15.26 -15.17 -31.60
CA GLU A 254 -16.02 -15.81 -32.68
C GLU A 254 -15.45 -17.17 -33.07
N SER A 255 -14.14 -17.40 -32.88
CA SER A 255 -13.53 -18.73 -33.09
C SER A 255 -13.62 -19.63 -31.87
N MET A 256 -14.08 -19.11 -30.72
CA MET A 256 -14.15 -19.84 -29.45
C MET A 256 -15.55 -20.35 -29.10
N VAL A 257 -16.61 -19.73 -29.66
CA VAL A 257 -18.00 -20.05 -29.36
C VAL A 257 -18.79 -20.38 -30.62
N THR A 258 -19.63 -21.40 -30.55
CA THR A 258 -20.45 -21.84 -31.71
C THR A 258 -21.64 -20.91 -31.99
N LYS A 259 -22.13 -20.17 -30.99
CA LYS A 259 -23.19 -19.16 -31.15
C LYS A 259 -22.89 -17.93 -30.30
N PRO A 260 -23.16 -16.71 -30.81
CA PRO A 260 -23.00 -15.50 -30.02
C PRO A 260 -24.03 -15.44 -28.89
N ASN A 261 -23.68 -14.80 -27.78
CA ASN A 261 -24.58 -14.51 -26.65
C ASN A 261 -25.29 -15.73 -26.03
N GLN A 262 -24.69 -16.91 -26.15
CA GLN A 262 -25.16 -18.19 -25.61
C GLN A 262 -25.60 -18.12 -24.13
N LEU A 263 -24.77 -17.50 -23.29
CA LEU A 263 -25.09 -17.29 -21.87
C LEU A 263 -26.38 -16.46 -21.69
N MET A 264 -26.52 -15.36 -22.44
CA MET A 264 -27.69 -14.49 -22.34
C MET A 264 -28.96 -15.21 -22.79
N ALA A 265 -28.86 -16.01 -23.87
CA ALA A 265 -29.98 -16.81 -24.35
C ALA A 265 -30.44 -17.84 -23.30
N ALA A 266 -29.52 -18.61 -22.70
CA ALA A 266 -29.90 -19.57 -21.66
C ALA A 266 -30.44 -18.90 -20.39
N ILE A 267 -29.85 -17.77 -20.00
CA ILE A 267 -30.36 -16.96 -18.89
C ILE A 267 -31.82 -16.54 -19.13
N LEU A 268 -32.14 -16.02 -20.32
CA LEU A 268 -33.48 -15.55 -20.68
C LEU A 268 -34.49 -16.70 -20.87
N ASN A 269 -34.04 -17.85 -21.36
CA ASN A 269 -34.88 -19.01 -21.63
C ASN A 269 -35.08 -19.92 -20.41
N THR A 270 -34.43 -19.64 -19.28
CA THR A 270 -34.63 -20.40 -18.04
C THR A 270 -36.03 -20.11 -17.47
N PRO A 271 -36.96 -21.10 -17.43
CA PRO A 271 -38.37 -20.86 -17.11
C PRO A 271 -38.60 -20.15 -15.76
N ASP A 272 -37.83 -20.50 -14.74
CA ASP A 272 -38.05 -20.04 -13.36
C ASP A 272 -37.41 -18.67 -13.04
N ARG A 273 -36.62 -18.09 -13.96
CA ARG A 273 -35.89 -16.84 -13.68
C ARG A 273 -36.73 -15.60 -13.91
N HIS A 274 -37.75 -15.67 -14.77
CA HIS A 274 -38.71 -14.58 -15.05
C HIS A 274 -38.05 -13.19 -15.14
N LEU A 275 -36.98 -13.07 -15.93
CA LEU A 275 -36.17 -11.86 -16.05
C LEU A 275 -36.88 -10.74 -16.79
N LEU A 276 -37.74 -11.10 -17.73
CA LEU A 276 -38.60 -10.18 -18.45
C LEU A 276 -40.05 -10.40 -17.98
N ARG A 277 -40.75 -9.30 -17.75
CA ARG A 277 -42.18 -9.28 -17.44
C ARG A 277 -42.89 -8.39 -18.46
N PRO A 278 -44.15 -8.68 -18.80
CA PRO A 278 -44.94 -7.79 -19.63
C PRO A 278 -45.23 -6.47 -18.87
N ASP A 279 -45.10 -5.35 -19.56
CA ASP A 279 -45.55 -4.03 -19.12
C ASP A 279 -47.07 -3.87 -19.32
N SER A 280 -47.66 -2.83 -18.72
CA SER A 280 -49.07 -2.46 -18.92
C SER A 280 -49.43 -2.16 -20.38
N VAL A 281 -48.45 -1.86 -21.23
CA VAL A 281 -48.62 -1.58 -22.66
C VAL A 281 -48.24 -2.80 -23.54
N GLY A 282 -47.95 -3.95 -22.93
CA GLY A 282 -47.51 -5.16 -23.65
C GLY A 282 -46.03 -5.15 -24.07
N GLY A 283 -45.24 -4.17 -23.61
CA GLY A 283 -43.78 -4.15 -23.74
C GLY A 283 -43.10 -5.15 -22.78
N ALA A 284 -41.79 -5.35 -22.91
CA ALA A 284 -41.01 -6.17 -21.97
C ALA A 284 -40.22 -5.27 -21.00
N VAL A 285 -40.36 -5.52 -19.70
CA VAL A 285 -39.64 -4.80 -18.63
C VAL A 285 -38.80 -5.78 -17.84
N TRP A 286 -37.59 -5.36 -17.46
CA TRP A 286 -36.72 -6.15 -16.61
C TRP A 286 -37.29 -6.29 -15.20
N ASN A 287 -37.38 -7.52 -14.74
CA ASN A 287 -37.61 -7.85 -13.34
C ASN A 287 -36.32 -7.60 -12.56
N GLN A 288 -36.21 -6.40 -11.98
CA GLN A 288 -35.01 -5.96 -11.26
C GLN A 288 -34.57 -6.94 -10.16
N ALA A 289 -35.51 -7.55 -9.43
CA ALA A 289 -35.18 -8.50 -8.38
C ALA A 289 -34.52 -9.77 -8.94
N ALA A 290 -35.04 -10.32 -10.05
CA ALA A 290 -34.45 -11.47 -10.71
C ALA A 290 -33.09 -11.14 -11.33
N VAL A 291 -32.96 -9.95 -11.94
CA VAL A 291 -31.66 -9.48 -12.48
C VAL A 291 -30.61 -9.39 -11.37
N LEU A 292 -30.96 -8.81 -10.22
CA LEU A 292 -30.05 -8.71 -9.08
C LEU A 292 -29.60 -10.09 -8.57
N GLN A 293 -30.49 -11.07 -8.49
CA GLN A 293 -30.13 -12.43 -8.08
C GLN A 293 -29.10 -13.08 -9.03
N ILE A 294 -29.23 -12.85 -10.34
CA ILE A 294 -28.26 -13.35 -11.32
C ILE A 294 -26.93 -12.62 -11.20
N LEU A 295 -26.95 -11.31 -11.01
CA LEU A 295 -25.74 -10.52 -10.80
C LEU A 295 -25.00 -10.95 -9.51
N GLU A 296 -25.73 -11.29 -8.45
CA GLU A 296 -25.16 -11.85 -7.23
C GLU A 296 -24.52 -13.22 -7.48
N LEU A 297 -25.18 -14.11 -8.22
CA LEU A 297 -24.60 -15.40 -8.61
C LEU A 297 -23.31 -15.22 -9.43
N ILE A 298 -23.30 -14.31 -10.40
CA ILE A 298 -22.11 -13.98 -11.21
C ILE A 298 -21.00 -13.41 -10.34
N ARG A 299 -21.33 -12.51 -9.41
CA ARG A 299 -20.36 -11.96 -8.44
C ARG A 299 -19.73 -13.07 -7.61
N ASP A 300 -20.52 -14.01 -7.11
CA ASP A 300 -20.04 -15.09 -6.26
C ASP A 300 -19.18 -16.10 -7.04
N ILE A 301 -19.52 -16.38 -8.30
CA ILE A 301 -18.69 -17.16 -9.23
C ILE A 301 -17.35 -16.46 -9.45
N ASN A 302 -17.36 -15.17 -9.78
CA ASN A 302 -16.14 -14.38 -10.00
C ASN A 302 -15.25 -14.35 -8.76
N HIS A 303 -15.84 -14.16 -7.57
CA HIS A 303 -15.09 -14.18 -6.32
C HIS A 303 -14.45 -15.55 -6.06
N SER A 304 -15.20 -16.63 -6.31
CA SER A 304 -14.72 -18.00 -6.11
C SER A 304 -13.60 -18.35 -7.10
N LEU A 305 -13.75 -17.98 -8.37
CA LEU A 305 -12.72 -18.12 -9.41
C LEU A 305 -11.47 -17.32 -9.06
N ALA A 306 -11.62 -16.08 -8.59
CA ALA A 306 -10.51 -15.24 -8.16
C ALA A 306 -9.72 -15.89 -7.02
N LEU A 307 -10.41 -16.39 -5.98
CA LEU A 307 -9.77 -17.10 -4.87
C LEU A 307 -9.09 -18.39 -5.32
N TYR A 308 -9.76 -19.18 -6.17
CA TYR A 308 -9.22 -20.41 -6.72
C TYR A 308 -7.93 -20.13 -7.50
N SER A 309 -7.97 -19.20 -8.45
CA SER A 309 -6.81 -18.77 -9.22
C SER A 309 -5.69 -18.21 -8.36
N PHE A 310 -5.99 -17.42 -7.32
CA PHE A 310 -4.98 -16.89 -6.41
C PHE A 310 -4.24 -18.01 -5.67
N ILE A 311 -4.95 -19.05 -5.24
CA ILE A 311 -4.36 -20.19 -4.53
C ILE A 311 -3.55 -21.08 -5.48
N THR A 312 -4.03 -21.30 -6.72
CA THR A 312 -3.45 -22.30 -7.63
C THR A 312 -2.41 -21.75 -8.61
N ALA A 313 -2.50 -20.48 -9.01
CA ALA A 313 -1.66 -19.95 -10.09
C ALA A 313 -0.21 -19.67 -9.66
N GLY A 314 0.04 -19.52 -8.36
CA GLY A 314 1.39 -19.42 -7.80
C GLY A 314 2.25 -18.14 -8.05
N PRO A 315 1.85 -17.01 -8.67
CA PRO A 315 2.85 -15.97 -9.01
C PRO A 315 2.81 -14.73 -8.11
N ASP A 316 1.67 -14.39 -7.49
CA ASP A 316 1.53 -13.14 -6.73
C ASP A 316 1.63 -13.38 -5.23
N PRO A 317 2.70 -12.91 -4.56
CA PRO A 317 2.82 -13.01 -3.11
C PRO A 317 1.81 -12.13 -2.37
N ARG A 318 1.11 -11.23 -3.07
CA ARG A 318 0.21 -10.24 -2.50
C ARG A 318 -1.13 -10.22 -3.23
N GLY A 319 -2.23 -10.40 -2.48
CA GLY A 319 -3.58 -10.29 -3.05
C GLY A 319 -3.87 -8.94 -3.74
N ALA A 320 -3.16 -7.87 -3.34
CA ALA A 320 -3.25 -6.56 -3.99
C ALA A 320 -2.68 -6.58 -5.42
N GLU A 321 -1.62 -7.35 -5.69
CA GLU A 321 -1.06 -7.51 -7.05
C GLU A 321 -2.01 -8.39 -7.89
N PHE A 322 -2.57 -9.43 -7.28
CA PHE A 322 -3.50 -10.33 -7.96
C PHE A 322 -4.75 -9.62 -8.49
N VAL A 323 -5.37 -8.73 -7.71
CA VAL A 323 -6.57 -7.99 -8.15
C VAL A 323 -6.29 -6.96 -9.26
N GLU A 324 -5.02 -6.64 -9.53
CA GLU A 324 -4.63 -5.79 -10.65
C GLU A 324 -4.54 -6.55 -11.97
N HIS A 325 -4.66 -7.89 -11.94
CA HIS A 325 -4.69 -8.68 -13.15
C HIS A 325 -5.87 -8.32 -14.05
N LYS A 326 -5.58 -8.16 -15.34
CA LYS A 326 -6.59 -7.82 -16.33
C LYS A 326 -6.30 -8.45 -17.68
N ILE A 327 -7.39 -8.80 -18.34
CA ILE A 327 -7.42 -9.51 -19.63
C ILE A 327 -7.28 -8.58 -20.83
N ARG A 328 -7.46 -7.26 -20.65
CA ARG A 328 -7.49 -6.25 -21.71
C ARG A 328 -6.57 -5.08 -21.41
N ASN A 329 -5.92 -4.55 -22.45
CA ASN A 329 -5.13 -3.34 -22.36
C ASN A 329 -6.03 -2.14 -22.01
N SER A 330 -5.60 -1.31 -21.06
CA SER A 330 -6.29 -0.06 -20.71
C SER A 330 -5.26 1.06 -20.54
N SER A 331 -5.48 2.03 -19.64
CA SER A 331 -4.44 2.99 -19.25
C SER A 331 -3.15 2.32 -18.76
N ARG A 332 -3.24 1.07 -18.29
CA ARG A 332 -2.07 0.20 -18.08
C ARG A 332 -2.16 -1.03 -19.00
N PRO A 333 -1.04 -1.65 -19.40
CA PRO A 333 -1.08 -2.88 -20.19
C PRO A 333 -1.76 -4.03 -19.45
N ARG A 334 -2.30 -4.99 -20.21
CA ARG A 334 -2.84 -6.24 -19.68
C ARG A 334 -1.74 -7.12 -19.09
N THR A 335 -2.19 -8.05 -18.27
CA THR A 335 -1.33 -8.94 -17.47
C THR A 335 -1.80 -10.39 -17.49
N VAL A 336 -2.91 -10.68 -18.17
CA VAL A 336 -3.36 -12.04 -18.46
C VAL A 336 -3.12 -12.32 -19.94
N PHE A 337 -2.29 -13.31 -20.22
CA PHE A 337 -1.90 -13.71 -21.56
C PHE A 337 -2.22 -15.18 -21.81
N ARG A 338 -2.34 -15.51 -23.09
CA ARG A 338 -2.46 -16.88 -23.56
C ARG A 338 -1.17 -17.28 -24.25
N SER A 339 -0.68 -18.49 -24.00
CA SER A 339 0.36 -19.08 -24.83
C SER A 339 0.10 -20.58 -24.93
N ILE A 340 -0.10 -21.06 -26.16
CA ILE A 340 -0.42 -22.45 -26.46
C ILE A 340 -1.64 -22.92 -25.63
N ASN A 341 -1.39 -23.76 -24.62
CA ASN A 341 -2.39 -24.40 -23.77
C ASN A 341 -2.50 -23.77 -22.38
N ASP A 342 -1.67 -22.77 -22.07
CA ASP A 342 -1.57 -22.19 -20.73
C ASP A 342 -2.04 -20.73 -20.66
N LEU A 343 -2.59 -20.36 -19.50
CA LEU A 343 -2.88 -18.99 -19.14
C LEU A 343 -1.73 -18.47 -18.28
N TRP A 344 -1.19 -17.32 -18.68
CA TRP A 344 -0.06 -16.69 -18.03
C TRP A 344 -0.52 -15.42 -17.31
N LEU A 345 -0.30 -15.40 -16.01
CA LEU A 345 -0.44 -14.20 -15.17
C LEU A 345 0.94 -13.56 -15.05
N VAL A 346 1.12 -12.38 -15.63
CA VAL A 346 2.42 -11.69 -15.72
C VAL A 346 2.35 -10.33 -15.03
N THR A 347 3.07 -10.19 -13.93
CA THR A 347 3.24 -8.91 -13.24
C THR A 347 4.19 -8.02 -14.05
N ARG A 348 3.65 -7.06 -14.80
CA ARG A 348 4.45 -6.08 -15.55
C ARG A 348 4.72 -4.87 -14.68
N ARG A 349 5.94 -4.78 -14.12
CA ARG A 349 6.35 -3.57 -13.41
C ARG A 349 6.89 -2.51 -14.36
N THR A 350 6.27 -1.34 -14.43
CA THR A 350 6.80 -0.20 -15.20
C THR A 350 7.44 0.79 -14.22
N LYS A 351 8.66 1.27 -14.50
CA LYS A 351 9.38 2.22 -13.63
C LYS A 351 8.63 3.54 -13.37
N ALA A 352 7.52 3.81 -14.07
CA ALA A 352 6.66 4.98 -13.94
C ALA A 352 5.41 4.76 -13.08
N GLU A 353 5.34 3.67 -12.30
CA GLU A 353 4.19 3.25 -11.47
C GLU A 353 3.60 4.27 -10.47
N HIS A 354 4.21 5.44 -10.31
CA HIS A 354 3.77 6.48 -9.36
C HIS A 354 3.47 7.84 -10.01
N LEU A 355 3.39 7.92 -11.33
CA LEU A 355 3.03 9.14 -12.06
C LEU A 355 1.57 9.10 -12.52
N THR A 356 0.62 9.11 -11.58
CA THR A 356 -0.76 9.55 -11.80
C THR A 356 -1.35 10.06 -10.51
#